data_AF-I2G4T6-F1
#
_entry.id   AF-I2G4T6-F1
#
_cell.length_a   1.000
_cell.length_b   1.000
_cell.length_c   1.000
_cell.angle_alpha   90.00
_cell.angle_beta   90.00
_cell.angle_gamma   90.00
#
_symmetry.space_group_name_H-M   'P 1'
#
loop_
_entity.id
_entity.type
_entity.pdbx_description
1 polymer ?
#
loop_
_entity_poly.entity_id
_entity_poly.type
_entity_poly.pdbx_seq_one_letter_code
_entity_poly.pdbx_strand_id
1 'polypeptide(L)'
;MPHKRAKHSDRVAKRFSIGKDLAPSSDDGFFSEMPKGAMRILQGGKMQEAYRAKLQAKKKVEQHALTKAKGKAKASEQEAATELTIRPGEKMRDFNARVEQAMASDIHASFRSASRSAINARKRERRKLRKAGIDPDADPEDAEQEQSARKAKADKAAALEASQPSKLDLKRQRQAIQQTGEIKNFAKASQVKKVNDVVQAPPTLTHAPRGESVQAKTRKAKLIAKITGNDEDEAERKVKQAEMARHKGRVPEKLATATASPANSKKRKLAAGADPVLEPSMARQRILEEERQKAIKAYRQIKEKKIQESESKRAKKA
;
A
#
# COMPACT_ATOMS: atom_id res chain seq x y z
N MET A 1 4.28 0.68 -32.74
CA MET A 1 3.94 -0.03 -31.48
C MET A 1 2.47 -0.45 -31.46
N PRO A 2 2.16 -1.76 -31.51
CA PRO A 2 0.80 -2.29 -31.57
C PRO A 2 -0.11 -1.78 -30.44
N HIS A 3 0.43 -1.65 -29.22
CA HIS A 3 -0.32 -1.17 -28.06
C HIS A 3 -0.74 0.31 -28.09
N LYS A 4 -0.09 1.16 -28.90
CA LYS A 4 -0.49 2.57 -29.05
C LYS A 4 -1.67 2.74 -30.01
N ARG A 5 -1.81 1.86 -31.01
CA ARG A 5 -2.90 1.89 -32.00
C ARG A 5 -4.25 1.47 -31.39
N ALA A 6 -4.26 0.44 -30.55
CA ALA A 6 -5.49 0.01 -29.83
C ALA A 6 -6.09 1.13 -28.97
N LYS A 7 -5.25 1.83 -28.19
CA LYS A 7 -5.67 2.98 -27.34
C LYS A 7 -6.16 4.19 -28.13
N HIS A 8 -5.77 4.31 -29.40
CA HIS A 8 -6.22 5.39 -30.29
C HIS A 8 -7.60 5.03 -30.87
N SER A 9 -7.77 3.80 -31.37
CA SER A 9 -9.05 3.29 -31.87
C SER A 9 -10.16 3.41 -30.84
N ASP A 10 -9.92 2.97 -29.60
CA ASP A 10 -10.91 3.07 -28.53
C ASP A 10 -11.29 4.53 -28.20
N ARG A 11 -10.34 5.46 -28.34
CA ARG A 11 -10.57 6.88 -28.07
C ARG A 11 -11.37 7.54 -29.18
N VAL A 12 -11.09 7.16 -30.43
CA VAL A 12 -11.82 7.62 -31.61
C VAL A 12 -13.25 7.07 -31.59
N ALA A 13 -13.42 5.77 -31.31
CA ALA A 13 -14.74 5.15 -31.17
C ALA A 13 -15.56 5.80 -30.06
N LYS A 14 -14.95 6.08 -28.89
CA LYS A 14 -15.61 6.81 -27.80
C LYS A 14 -15.97 8.25 -28.17
N ARG A 15 -15.10 8.96 -28.90
CA ARG A 15 -15.42 10.30 -29.41
C ARG A 15 -16.58 10.27 -30.40
N PHE A 16 -16.63 9.27 -31.28
CA PHE A 16 -17.73 9.09 -32.21
C PHE A 16 -19.04 8.77 -31.50
N SER A 17 -19.04 7.90 -30.49
CA SER A 17 -20.25 7.56 -29.73
C SER A 17 -20.76 8.70 -28.85
N ILE A 18 -19.86 9.56 -28.36
CA ILE A 18 -20.20 10.70 -27.48
C ILE A 18 -20.66 11.92 -28.31
N GLY A 19 -20.40 11.93 -29.63
CA GLY A 19 -20.58 13.10 -30.47
C GLY A 19 -19.40 14.07 -30.38
N LYS A 20 -19.11 14.77 -31.47
CA LYS A 20 -18.08 15.82 -31.50
C LYS A 20 -18.62 17.08 -30.81
N ASP A 21 -17.86 17.64 -29.87
CA ASP A 21 -17.99 19.02 -29.38
C ASP A 21 -19.39 19.46 -28.89
N LEU A 22 -20.09 18.59 -28.17
CA LEU A 22 -21.11 19.08 -27.26
C LEU A 22 -20.38 19.56 -25.99
N ALA A 23 -20.49 20.86 -25.68
CA ALA A 23 -20.14 21.35 -24.35
C ALA A 23 -20.87 20.47 -23.32
N PRO A 24 -20.26 20.14 -22.16
CA PRO A 24 -20.96 19.38 -21.13
C PRO A 24 -22.23 20.16 -20.78
N SER A 25 -23.39 19.67 -21.25
CA SER A 25 -24.66 20.34 -21.05
C SER A 25 -24.95 20.33 -19.57
N SER A 26 -24.98 21.51 -18.96
CA SER A 26 -25.45 21.71 -17.59
C SER A 26 -26.96 21.46 -17.41
N ASP A 27 -27.65 21.14 -18.51
CA ASP A 27 -29.11 21.03 -18.60
C ASP A 27 -29.65 19.61 -18.35
N ASP A 28 -29.27 19.03 -17.22
CA ASP A 28 -30.24 18.21 -16.50
C ASP A 28 -30.81 19.11 -15.40
N GLY A 29 -31.64 20.10 -15.80
CA GLY A 29 -32.09 21.23 -14.96
C GLY A 29 -32.80 20.86 -13.65
N PHE A 30 -33.10 19.58 -13.43
CA PHE A 30 -33.61 19.06 -12.16
C PHE A 30 -32.52 18.58 -11.19
N PHE A 31 -31.35 18.20 -11.70
CA PHE A 31 -30.25 17.62 -10.92
C PHE A 31 -29.10 18.60 -10.63
N SER A 32 -29.04 19.74 -11.32
CA SER A 32 -28.01 20.77 -11.12
C SER A 32 -28.22 21.60 -9.84
N GLU A 33 -29.48 21.81 -9.44
CA GLU A 33 -29.86 22.56 -8.24
C GLU A 33 -29.87 21.71 -6.96
N MET A 34 -29.86 20.38 -7.12
CA MET A 34 -29.96 19.45 -6.01
C MET A 34 -28.60 19.25 -5.32
N PRO A 35 -28.51 19.33 -3.98
CA PRO A 35 -27.25 19.13 -3.28
C PRO A 35 -26.61 17.78 -3.62
N LYS A 36 -25.30 17.76 -3.85
CA LYS A 36 -24.53 16.54 -4.18
C LYS A 36 -24.79 15.37 -3.23
N GLY A 37 -25.09 15.67 -1.96
CA GLY A 37 -25.50 14.68 -0.95
C GLY A 37 -26.83 13.99 -1.29
N ALA A 38 -27.86 14.77 -1.64
CA ALA A 38 -29.17 14.26 -2.05
C ALA A 38 -29.09 13.50 -3.38
N MET A 39 -28.28 13.96 -4.33
CA MET A 39 -28.01 13.22 -5.57
C MET A 39 -27.42 11.84 -5.30
N ARG A 40 -26.45 11.74 -4.38
CA ARG A 40 -25.83 10.46 -4.02
C ARG A 40 -26.82 9.50 -3.35
N ILE A 41 -27.79 10.01 -2.61
CA ILE A 41 -28.85 9.20 -1.97
C ILE A 41 -29.84 8.71 -3.03
N LEU A 42 -30.37 9.61 -3.88
CA LEU A 42 -31.33 9.26 -4.93
C LEU A 42 -30.73 8.35 -6.01
N GLN A 43 -29.48 8.58 -6.39
CA GLN A 43 -28.74 7.70 -7.32
C GLN A 43 -28.12 6.47 -6.63
N GLY A 44 -28.24 6.35 -5.30
CA GLY A 44 -27.63 5.28 -4.52
C GLY A 44 -28.10 3.90 -4.96
N GLY A 45 -29.40 3.74 -5.25
CA GLY A 45 -29.97 2.50 -5.78
C GLY A 45 -29.34 2.11 -7.13
N LYS A 46 -29.34 3.04 -8.09
CA LYS A 46 -28.72 2.85 -9.42
C LYS A 46 -27.23 2.51 -9.33
N MET A 47 -26.49 3.15 -8.43
CA MET A 47 -25.07 2.85 -8.20
C MET A 47 -24.86 1.45 -7.62
N GLN A 48 -25.71 1.01 -6.68
CA GLN A 48 -25.64 -0.33 -6.11
C GLN A 48 -26.00 -1.40 -7.15
N GLU A 49 -27.02 -1.17 -7.97
CA GLU A 49 -27.40 -2.05 -9.08
C GLU A 49 -26.30 -2.15 -10.13
N ALA A 50 -25.74 -1.02 -10.56
CA ALA A 50 -24.62 -1.01 -11.50
C ALA A 50 -23.39 -1.75 -10.93
N TYR A 51 -23.13 -1.62 -9.62
CA TYR A 51 -22.07 -2.35 -8.95
C TYR A 51 -22.34 -3.86 -8.90
N ARG A 52 -23.57 -4.28 -8.58
CA ARG A 52 -24.01 -5.69 -8.60
C ARG A 52 -23.93 -6.28 -10.00
N ALA A 53 -24.41 -5.56 -11.02
CA ALA A 53 -24.35 -5.96 -12.42
C ALA A 53 -22.89 -6.09 -12.89
N LYS A 54 -22.01 -5.16 -12.51
CA LYS A 54 -20.57 -5.25 -12.81
C LYS A 54 -19.90 -6.44 -12.13
N LEU A 55 -20.29 -6.78 -10.90
CA LEU A 55 -19.83 -7.97 -10.19
C LEU A 55 -20.30 -9.26 -10.89
N GLN A 56 -21.55 -9.32 -11.32
CA GLN A 56 -22.08 -10.46 -12.06
C GLN A 56 -21.42 -10.60 -13.44
N ALA A 57 -21.23 -9.50 -14.17
CA ALA A 57 -20.51 -9.49 -15.44
C ALA A 57 -19.07 -9.97 -15.28
N LYS A 58 -18.36 -9.53 -14.23
CA LYS A 58 -17.02 -10.04 -13.91
C LYS A 58 -17.02 -11.53 -13.60
N LYS A 59 -17.97 -12.01 -12.79
CA LYS A 59 -18.11 -13.45 -12.51
C LYS A 59 -18.38 -14.26 -13.78
N LYS A 60 -19.27 -13.77 -14.66
CA LYS A 60 -19.56 -14.40 -15.96
C LYS A 60 -18.33 -14.39 -16.88
N VAL A 61 -17.58 -13.29 -16.92
CA VAL A 61 -16.33 -13.21 -17.69
C VAL A 61 -15.25 -14.13 -17.13
N GLU A 62 -15.10 -14.23 -15.80
CA GLU A 62 -14.17 -15.17 -15.18
C GLU A 62 -14.57 -16.62 -15.43
N GLN A 63 -15.85 -16.96 -15.32
CA GLN A 63 -16.36 -18.30 -15.64
C GLN A 63 -16.17 -18.63 -17.13
N HIS A 64 -16.49 -17.69 -18.02
CA HIS A 64 -16.32 -17.86 -19.45
C HIS A 64 -14.84 -17.84 -19.87
N ALA A 65 -13.96 -17.15 -19.13
CA ALA A 65 -12.51 -17.23 -19.31
C ALA A 65 -11.97 -18.57 -18.81
N LEU A 66 -12.50 -19.14 -17.72
CA LEU A 66 -12.16 -20.48 -17.24
C LEU A 66 -12.61 -21.57 -18.23
N THR A 67 -13.77 -21.41 -18.89
CA THR A 67 -14.24 -22.37 -19.89
C THR A 67 -13.57 -22.19 -21.26
N LYS A 68 -13.31 -20.95 -21.72
CA LYS A 68 -12.56 -20.71 -22.98
C LYS A 68 -11.05 -20.95 -22.85
N ALA A 69 -10.44 -20.72 -21.69
CA ALA A 69 -9.03 -21.09 -21.46
C ALA A 69 -8.83 -22.62 -21.43
N LYS A 70 -9.85 -23.37 -20.99
CA LYS A 70 -9.88 -24.84 -21.15
C LYS A 70 -10.20 -25.30 -22.58
N GLY A 71 -10.77 -24.46 -23.43
CA GLY A 71 -11.17 -24.86 -24.80
C GLY A 71 -10.15 -24.56 -25.89
N LYS A 72 -9.37 -23.47 -25.77
CA LYS A 72 -8.50 -23.02 -26.89
C LYS A 72 -7.00 -23.17 -26.67
N ALA A 73 -6.56 -23.54 -25.46
CA ALA A 73 -5.17 -23.90 -25.18
C ALA A 73 -4.97 -25.41 -24.96
N LYS A 74 -6.05 -26.19 -24.76
CA LYS A 74 -5.98 -27.64 -24.53
C LYS A 74 -6.14 -28.48 -25.79
N ALA A 75 -6.74 -27.95 -26.85
CA ALA A 75 -7.00 -28.71 -28.08
C ALA A 75 -5.74 -28.98 -28.94
N SER A 76 -4.64 -28.26 -28.73
CA SER A 76 -3.38 -28.49 -29.48
C SER A 76 -2.22 -29.03 -28.63
N GLU A 77 -2.41 -29.19 -27.32
CA GLU A 77 -1.34 -29.62 -26.40
C GLU A 77 -1.72 -30.88 -25.60
N GLN A 78 -3.02 -31.25 -25.52
CA GLN A 78 -3.42 -32.51 -24.87
C GLN A 78 -3.12 -33.75 -25.70
N GLU A 79 -3.09 -33.69 -27.04
CA GLU A 79 -2.73 -34.86 -27.86
C GLU A 79 -1.24 -35.20 -27.77
N ALA A 80 -0.36 -34.23 -27.46
CA ALA A 80 1.08 -34.46 -27.27
C ALA A 80 1.45 -34.91 -25.84
N ALA A 81 0.60 -34.63 -24.84
CA ALA A 81 0.85 -34.98 -23.45
C ALA A 81 0.33 -36.39 -23.09
N THR A 82 -0.61 -36.95 -23.85
CA THR A 82 -1.21 -38.27 -23.56
C THR A 82 -0.34 -39.45 -24.00
N GLU A 83 0.77 -39.22 -24.70
CA GLU A 83 1.65 -40.30 -25.15
C GLU A 83 3.14 -39.91 -25.01
N LEU A 84 3.56 -39.60 -23.78
CA LEU A 84 4.98 -39.56 -23.43
C LEU A 84 5.50 -41.01 -23.33
N THR A 85 5.64 -41.65 -24.48
CA THR A 85 6.33 -42.94 -24.63
C THR A 85 7.76 -42.70 -25.13
N ILE A 86 8.63 -43.68 -24.85
CA ILE A 86 10.01 -43.68 -25.38
C ILE A 86 9.91 -43.89 -26.89
N ARG A 87 10.46 -42.97 -27.68
CA ARG A 87 10.51 -43.11 -29.13
C ARG A 87 11.53 -44.19 -29.51
N PRO A 88 11.31 -44.95 -30.59
CA PRO A 88 12.30 -45.94 -31.03
C PRO A 88 13.65 -45.26 -31.31
N GLY A 89 14.72 -45.75 -30.67
CA GLY A 89 16.08 -45.19 -30.79
C GLY A 89 16.41 -44.02 -29.85
N GLU A 90 15.46 -43.54 -29.04
CA GLU A 90 15.70 -42.49 -28.04
C GLU A 90 16.36 -43.06 -26.79
N LYS A 91 17.37 -42.35 -26.25
CA LYS A 91 17.98 -42.71 -24.98
C LYS A 91 17.08 -42.30 -23.81
N MET A 92 17.13 -43.03 -22.69
CA MET A 92 16.38 -42.71 -21.46
C MET A 92 16.57 -41.26 -20.97
N ARG A 93 17.76 -40.69 -21.18
CA ARG A 93 18.06 -39.31 -20.80
C ARG A 93 17.22 -38.28 -21.58
N ASP A 94 17.04 -38.50 -22.88
CA ASP A 94 16.31 -37.59 -23.76
C ASP A 94 14.80 -37.69 -23.50
N PHE A 95 14.32 -38.90 -23.24
CA PHE A 95 12.95 -39.15 -22.78
C PHE A 95 12.66 -38.39 -21.49
N ASN A 96 13.52 -38.51 -20.47
CA ASN A 96 13.36 -37.79 -19.21
C ASN A 96 13.35 -36.27 -19.40
N ALA A 97 14.24 -35.72 -20.25
CA ALA A 97 14.26 -34.28 -20.53
C ALA A 97 12.96 -33.79 -21.19
N ARG A 98 12.39 -34.60 -22.09
CA ARG A 98 11.12 -34.30 -22.77
C ARG A 98 9.92 -34.40 -21.82
N VAL A 99 9.91 -35.39 -20.94
CA VAL A 99 8.93 -35.52 -19.85
C VAL A 99 9.00 -34.31 -18.92
N GLU A 100 10.19 -33.94 -18.47
CA GLU A 100 10.40 -32.76 -17.62
C GLU A 100 9.92 -31.48 -18.31
N GLN A 101 10.24 -31.29 -19.59
CA GLN A 101 9.84 -30.10 -20.35
C GLN A 101 8.32 -30.04 -20.57
N ALA A 102 7.68 -31.18 -20.85
CA ALA A 102 6.22 -31.27 -21.00
C ALA A 102 5.50 -30.98 -19.68
N MET A 103 6.02 -31.48 -18.56
CA MET A 103 5.44 -31.25 -17.23
C MET A 103 5.87 -29.93 -16.57
N ALA A 104 6.90 -29.25 -17.09
CA ALA A 104 7.46 -28.05 -16.47
C ALA A 104 6.42 -26.93 -16.28
N SER A 105 5.50 -26.77 -17.22
CA SER A 105 4.43 -25.75 -17.17
C SER A 105 3.48 -26.01 -15.99
N ASP A 106 3.04 -27.25 -15.82
CA ASP A 106 2.13 -27.70 -14.75
C ASP A 106 2.81 -27.71 -13.39
N ILE A 107 4.08 -28.14 -13.32
CA ILE A 107 4.91 -28.04 -12.11
C ILE A 107 5.06 -26.56 -11.72
N HIS A 108 5.39 -25.68 -12.66
CA HIS A 108 5.48 -24.25 -12.35
C HIS A 108 4.13 -23.64 -11.98
N ALA A 109 3.02 -24.08 -12.57
CA ALA A 109 1.68 -23.61 -12.24
C ALA A 109 1.25 -24.04 -10.83
N SER A 110 1.51 -25.30 -10.46
CA SER A 110 1.25 -25.82 -9.12
C SER A 110 2.11 -25.12 -8.05
N PHE A 111 3.42 -24.95 -8.29
CA PHE A 111 4.29 -24.20 -7.37
C PHE A 111 3.86 -22.74 -7.22
N ARG A 112 3.52 -22.05 -8.32
CA ARG A 112 3.03 -20.66 -8.24
C ARG A 112 1.69 -20.57 -7.51
N SER A 113 0.76 -21.50 -7.74
CA SER A 113 -0.55 -21.46 -7.08
C SER A 113 -0.43 -21.76 -5.58
N ALA A 114 0.38 -22.75 -5.18
CA ALA A 114 0.67 -23.06 -3.79
C ALA A 114 1.40 -21.92 -3.06
N SER A 115 2.40 -21.30 -3.71
CA SER A 115 3.08 -20.13 -3.16
C SER A 115 2.14 -18.94 -3.00
N ARG A 116 1.30 -18.66 -4.02
CA ARG A 116 0.33 -17.55 -3.95
C ARG A 116 -0.75 -17.78 -2.90
N SER A 117 -1.22 -19.01 -2.70
CA SER A 117 -2.21 -19.32 -1.66
C SER A 117 -1.63 -19.09 -0.27
N ALA A 118 -0.41 -19.55 -0.01
CA ALA A 118 0.30 -19.30 1.25
C ALA A 118 0.56 -17.80 1.49
N ILE A 119 1.03 -17.07 0.48
CA ILE A 119 1.22 -15.61 0.57
C ILE A 119 -0.09 -14.89 0.84
N ASN A 120 -1.18 -15.30 0.19
CA ASN A 120 -2.49 -14.71 0.40
C ASN A 120 -3.07 -15.03 1.77
N ALA A 121 -2.83 -16.25 2.28
CA ALA A 121 -3.20 -16.64 3.66
C ALA A 121 -2.46 -15.76 4.68
N ARG A 122 -1.13 -15.63 4.57
CA ARG A 122 -0.32 -14.76 5.43
C ARG A 122 -0.76 -13.29 5.36
N LYS A 123 -1.09 -12.78 4.16
CA LYS A 123 -1.64 -11.42 4.01
C LYS A 123 -3.00 -11.25 4.68
N ARG A 124 -3.87 -12.27 4.65
CA ARG A 124 -5.17 -12.24 5.35
C ARG A 124 -4.96 -12.25 6.86
N GLU A 125 -4.04 -13.05 7.37
CA GLU A 125 -3.67 -13.07 8.79
C GLU A 125 -3.10 -11.73 9.25
N ARG A 126 -2.15 -11.16 8.50
CA ARG A 126 -1.60 -9.82 8.79
C ARG A 126 -2.67 -8.72 8.82
N ARG A 127 -3.67 -8.80 7.93
CA ARG A 127 -4.81 -7.87 7.95
C ARG A 127 -5.70 -8.08 9.17
N LYS A 128 -5.93 -9.33 9.60
CA LYS A 128 -6.70 -9.64 10.82
C LYS A 128 -5.98 -9.08 12.06
N LEU A 129 -4.67 -9.29 12.16
CA LEU A 129 -3.85 -8.76 13.26
C LEU A 129 -3.86 -7.22 13.28
N ARG A 130 -3.67 -6.58 12.12
CA ARG A 130 -3.77 -5.11 12.02
C ARG A 130 -5.14 -4.57 12.39
N LYS A 131 -6.22 -5.29 12.05
CA LYS A 131 -7.58 -4.91 12.46
C LYS A 131 -7.76 -5.04 13.98
N ALA A 132 -7.07 -5.98 14.61
CA ALA A 132 -6.97 -6.09 16.08
C ALA A 132 -5.99 -5.09 16.70
N GLY A 133 -5.38 -4.20 15.91
CA GLY A 133 -4.44 -3.19 16.38
C GLY A 133 -3.03 -3.72 16.69
N ILE A 134 -2.73 -4.96 16.27
CA ILE A 134 -1.44 -5.64 16.42
C ILE A 134 -0.73 -5.58 15.07
N ASP A 135 0.38 -4.85 14.95
CA ASP A 135 1.20 -4.91 13.73
C ASP A 135 2.17 -6.10 13.84
N PRO A 136 2.01 -7.17 13.04
CA PRO A 136 2.83 -8.38 13.18
C PRO A 136 4.29 -8.22 12.75
N ASP A 137 4.68 -7.05 12.26
CA ASP A 137 6.07 -6.73 11.93
C ASP A 137 6.66 -5.64 12.83
N ALA A 138 5.95 -5.22 13.88
CA ALA A 138 6.52 -4.35 14.90
C ALA A 138 7.42 -5.20 15.82
N ASP A 139 8.62 -4.70 16.11
CA ASP A 139 9.50 -5.30 17.11
C ASP A 139 8.79 -5.30 18.47
N PRO A 140 8.99 -6.32 19.31
CA PRO A 140 8.30 -6.44 20.59
C PRO A 140 8.54 -5.24 21.52
N GLU A 141 9.67 -4.54 21.40
CA GLU A 141 9.94 -3.32 22.16
C GLU A 141 9.11 -2.10 21.69
N ASP A 142 8.87 -1.97 20.39
CA ASP A 142 8.03 -0.89 19.84
C ASP A 142 6.55 -1.10 20.19
N ALA A 143 6.11 -2.35 20.38
CA ALA A 143 4.75 -2.68 20.77
C ALA A 143 4.38 -2.13 22.18
N GLU A 144 5.33 -2.13 23.12
CA GLU A 144 5.10 -1.57 24.46
C GLU A 144 5.03 -0.04 24.44
N GLN A 145 5.86 0.61 23.62
CA GLN A 145 5.80 2.06 23.40
C GLN A 145 4.50 2.48 22.72
N GLU A 146 4.01 1.72 21.74
CA GLU A 146 2.70 1.98 21.16
C GLU A 146 1.55 1.80 22.15
N GLN A 147 1.61 0.76 22.99
CA GLN A 147 0.57 0.52 24.00
C GLN A 147 0.53 1.63 25.05
N SER A 148 1.68 2.07 25.55
CA SER A 148 1.76 3.21 26.48
C SER A 148 1.27 4.51 25.83
N ALA A 149 1.62 4.76 24.57
CA ALA A 149 1.12 5.93 23.82
C ALA A 149 -0.40 5.87 23.59
N ARG A 150 -0.97 4.68 23.37
CA ARG A 150 -2.43 4.49 23.26
C ARG A 150 -3.13 4.72 24.60
N LYS A 151 -2.57 4.22 25.70
CA LYS A 151 -3.08 4.46 27.06
C LYS A 151 -3.05 5.95 27.40
N ALA A 152 -1.91 6.62 27.21
CA ALA A 152 -1.80 8.06 27.45
C ALA A 152 -2.78 8.90 26.61
N LYS A 153 -3.06 8.49 25.36
CA LYS A 153 -4.09 9.14 24.53
C LYS A 153 -5.51 8.88 25.06
N ALA A 154 -5.80 7.66 25.51
CA ALA A 154 -7.09 7.32 26.11
C ALA A 154 -7.31 8.10 27.42
N ASP A 155 -6.30 8.17 28.28
CA ASP A 155 -6.34 8.92 29.54
C ASP A 155 -6.51 10.42 29.29
N LYS A 156 -5.82 10.97 28.28
CA LYS A 156 -5.99 12.37 27.87
C LYS A 156 -7.39 12.65 27.29
N ALA A 157 -7.96 11.70 26.55
CA ALA A 157 -9.33 11.82 26.04
C ALA A 157 -10.35 11.76 27.19
N ALA A 158 -10.18 10.83 28.14
CA ALA A 158 -11.02 10.73 29.32
C ALA A 158 -10.93 11.99 30.21
N ALA A 159 -9.73 12.56 30.38
CA ALA A 159 -9.53 13.82 31.09
C ALA A 159 -10.22 15.01 30.38
N LEU A 160 -10.17 15.05 29.04
CA LEU A 160 -10.89 16.06 28.27
C LEU A 160 -12.40 15.90 28.40
N GLU A 161 -12.93 14.68 28.35
CA GLU A 161 -14.36 14.43 28.57
C GLU A 161 -14.80 14.80 30.00
N ALA A 162 -13.98 14.49 31.01
CA ALA A 162 -14.24 14.91 32.39
C ALA A 162 -14.20 16.44 32.57
N SER A 163 -13.41 17.15 31.76
CA SER A 163 -13.33 18.62 31.79
C SER A 163 -14.48 19.32 31.05
N GLN A 164 -15.26 18.60 30.24
CA GLN A 164 -16.38 19.21 29.53
C GLN A 164 -17.58 19.40 30.47
N PRO A 165 -18.20 20.59 30.49
CA PRO A 165 -19.36 20.84 31.32
C PRO A 165 -20.48 19.89 30.94
N SER A 166 -21.11 19.26 31.93
CA SER A 166 -22.18 18.31 31.70
C SER A 166 -23.36 19.00 30.99
N LYS A 167 -24.18 18.23 30.26
CA LYS A 167 -25.38 18.76 29.59
C LYS A 167 -26.33 19.45 30.58
N LEU A 168 -26.33 19.02 31.84
CA LEU A 168 -27.10 19.64 32.92
C LEU A 168 -26.51 20.99 33.34
N ASP A 169 -25.19 21.11 33.41
CA ASP A 169 -24.52 22.39 33.69
C ASP A 169 -24.72 23.40 32.56
N LEU A 170 -24.65 22.96 31.31
CA LEU A 170 -24.99 23.80 30.16
C LEU A 170 -26.46 24.26 30.20
N LYS A 171 -27.37 23.41 30.69
CA LYS A 171 -28.79 23.77 30.86
C LYS A 171 -28.97 24.78 32.00
N ARG A 172 -28.28 24.60 33.14
CA ARG A 172 -28.26 25.58 34.25
C ARG A 172 -27.67 26.91 33.80
N GLN A 173 -26.57 26.91 33.04
CA GLN A 173 -25.99 28.13 32.47
C GLN A 173 -26.98 28.84 31.53
N ARG A 174 -27.68 28.11 30.66
CA ARG A 174 -28.71 28.71 29.80
C ARG A 174 -29.88 29.31 30.59
N GLN A 175 -30.34 28.62 31.63
CA GLN A 175 -31.42 29.10 32.48
C GLN A 175 -30.99 30.34 33.29
N ALA A 176 -29.76 30.34 33.81
CA ALA A 176 -29.19 31.51 34.49
C ALA A 176 -29.12 32.72 33.55
N ILE A 177 -28.67 32.54 32.30
CA ILE A 177 -28.63 33.62 31.29
C ILE A 177 -30.03 34.13 30.94
N GLN A 178 -31.04 33.25 30.91
CA GLN A 178 -32.43 33.65 30.66
C GLN A 178 -33.06 34.41 31.83
N GLN A 179 -32.70 34.06 33.07
CA GLN A 179 -33.26 34.67 34.28
C GLN A 179 -32.61 36.00 34.64
N THR A 180 -31.30 36.16 34.43
CA THR A 180 -30.62 37.41 34.78
C THR A 180 -30.87 38.53 33.78
N GLY A 181 -31.39 38.24 32.58
CA GLY A 181 -31.65 39.26 31.55
C GLY A 181 -30.40 40.01 31.06
N GLU A 182 -29.25 39.73 31.65
CA GLU A 182 -27.93 40.11 31.17
C GLU A 182 -27.68 39.31 29.89
N ILE A 183 -28.23 39.85 28.80
CA ILE A 183 -27.59 39.75 27.51
C ILE A 183 -26.15 40.14 27.80
N LYS A 184 -25.24 39.15 27.86
CA LYS A 184 -23.81 39.39 27.73
C LYS A 184 -23.66 40.05 26.37
N ASN A 185 -23.86 41.37 26.35
CA ASN A 185 -23.48 42.25 25.28
C ASN A 185 -22.04 41.85 25.05
N PHE A 186 -21.77 41.13 23.96
CA PHE A 186 -20.42 40.85 23.54
C PHE A 186 -19.70 42.16 23.68
N ALA A 187 -18.79 42.27 24.65
CA ALA A 187 -18.09 43.52 24.89
C ALA A 187 -17.58 43.94 23.52
N LYS A 188 -18.05 45.10 23.02
CA LYS A 188 -17.66 45.62 21.71
C LYS A 188 -16.16 45.45 21.65
N ALA A 189 -15.67 44.60 20.74
CA ALA A 189 -14.25 44.34 20.64
C ALA A 189 -13.56 45.70 20.55
N SER A 190 -12.79 46.07 21.58
CA SER A 190 -12.21 47.42 21.70
C SER A 190 -11.22 47.74 20.59
N GLN A 191 -10.87 46.74 19.79
CA GLN A 191 -10.17 46.89 18.51
C GLN A 191 -11.05 46.39 17.36
N VAL A 192 -11.87 47.28 16.82
CA VAL A 192 -12.34 47.15 15.43
C VAL A 192 -11.16 47.51 14.53
N LYS A 193 -10.34 46.51 14.18
CA LYS A 193 -9.27 46.69 13.18
C LYS A 193 -9.94 47.11 11.88
N LYS A 194 -9.65 48.33 11.41
CA LYS A 194 -10.19 48.85 10.15
C LYS A 194 -9.78 47.91 9.02
N VAL A 195 -10.66 47.66 8.06
CA VAL A 195 -10.39 46.77 6.91
C VAL A 195 -9.13 47.20 6.15
N ASN A 196 -8.78 48.49 6.21
CA ASN A 196 -7.58 49.06 5.60
C ASN A 196 -6.30 48.95 6.46
N ASP A 197 -6.41 48.59 7.74
CA ASP A 197 -5.28 48.31 8.64
C ASP A 197 -4.77 46.86 8.47
N VAL A 198 -5.57 46.02 7.80
CA VAL A 198 -5.11 44.79 7.16
C VAL A 198 -4.55 45.17 5.79
N VAL A 199 -3.54 46.04 5.77
CA VAL A 199 -2.66 46.13 4.60
C VAL A 199 -2.04 44.74 4.48
N GLN A 200 -2.57 43.97 3.54
CA GLN A 200 -2.08 42.65 3.18
C GLN A 200 -0.64 42.80 2.70
N ALA A 201 0.32 42.79 3.62
CA ALA A 201 1.63 42.30 3.27
C ALA A 201 1.39 40.91 2.65
N PRO A 202 1.79 40.66 1.39
CA PRO A 202 1.57 39.37 0.77
C PRO A 202 2.14 38.33 1.73
N PRO A 203 1.35 37.29 2.10
CA PRO A 203 1.75 36.35 3.12
C PRO A 203 3.11 35.78 2.73
N THR A 204 4.11 36.00 3.56
CA THR A 204 5.42 35.40 3.37
C THR A 204 5.25 33.90 3.56
N LEU A 205 5.18 33.15 2.46
CA LEU A 205 5.17 31.68 2.47
C LEU A 205 6.56 31.20 2.93
N THR A 206 6.84 31.28 4.23
CA THR A 206 8.09 30.82 4.85
C THR A 206 8.23 29.31 4.79
N HIS A 207 7.15 28.59 4.48
CA HIS A 207 7.14 27.14 4.32
C HIS A 207 6.61 26.74 2.95
N ALA A 208 7.46 26.04 2.20
CA ALA A 208 7.08 25.37 0.96
C ALA A 208 5.94 24.37 1.23
N PRO A 209 5.00 24.20 0.30
CA PRO A 209 3.89 23.28 0.45
C PRO A 209 4.38 21.87 0.80
N ARG A 210 3.79 21.30 1.85
CA ARG A 210 4.14 19.98 2.40
C ARG A 210 4.05 18.93 1.29
N GLY A 211 5.17 18.28 0.96
CA GLY A 211 5.24 17.23 -0.06
C GLY A 211 6.01 17.58 -1.35
N GLU A 212 6.62 18.77 -1.44
CA GLU A 212 7.48 19.10 -2.56
C GLU A 212 8.74 18.20 -2.56
N SER A 213 8.79 17.27 -3.52
CA SER A 213 9.91 16.34 -3.68
C SER A 213 11.20 17.09 -4.01
N VAL A 214 12.36 16.49 -3.71
CA VAL A 214 13.67 17.05 -4.07
C VAL A 214 13.74 17.40 -5.57
N GLN A 215 13.08 16.59 -6.41
CA GLN A 215 12.99 16.83 -7.85
C GLN A 215 12.17 18.07 -8.23
N ALA A 216 11.13 18.40 -7.48
CA ALA A 216 10.36 19.62 -7.71
C ALA A 216 11.17 20.86 -7.30
N LYS A 217 11.90 20.77 -6.17
CA LYS A 217 12.79 21.85 -5.71
C LYS A 217 13.93 22.12 -6.69
N THR A 218 14.55 21.09 -7.27
CA THR A 218 15.60 21.27 -8.28
C THR A 218 15.06 21.88 -9.57
N ARG A 219 13.88 21.45 -10.04
CA ARG A 219 13.21 22.05 -11.21
C ARG A 219 12.87 23.52 -10.99
N LYS A 220 12.35 23.86 -9.80
CA LYS A 220 12.05 25.24 -9.44
C LYS A 220 13.31 26.10 -9.38
N ALA A 221 14.39 25.59 -8.79
CA ALA A 221 15.66 26.29 -8.72
C ALA A 221 16.31 26.50 -10.10
N LYS A 222 16.28 25.50 -10.99
CA LYS A 222 16.70 25.68 -12.40
C LYS A 222 15.88 26.76 -13.09
N LEU A 223 14.56 26.73 -12.93
CA LEU A 223 13.66 27.66 -13.62
C LEU A 223 13.91 29.10 -13.14
N ILE A 224 14.12 29.29 -11.84
CA ILE A 224 14.51 30.59 -11.27
C ILE A 224 15.88 31.01 -11.79
N ALA A 225 16.88 30.13 -11.79
CA ALA A 225 18.22 30.42 -12.31
C ALA A 225 18.18 30.90 -13.77
N LYS A 226 17.39 30.20 -14.61
CA LYS A 226 17.16 30.56 -16.01
C LYS A 226 16.51 31.92 -16.20
N ILE A 227 15.57 32.31 -15.32
CA ILE A 227 14.94 33.64 -15.35
C ILE A 227 15.91 34.72 -14.89
N THR A 228 16.74 34.42 -13.89
CA THR A 228 17.70 35.38 -13.31
C THR A 228 19.02 35.46 -14.06
N GLY A 229 19.24 34.65 -15.10
CA GLY A 229 20.51 34.57 -15.82
C GLY A 229 21.66 33.93 -15.03
N ASN A 230 21.36 33.16 -13.99
CA ASN A 230 22.34 32.43 -13.19
C ASN A 230 22.53 31.01 -13.73
N ASP A 231 23.69 30.40 -13.44
CA ASP A 231 24.00 29.04 -13.87
C ASP A 231 23.03 28.00 -13.26
N GLU A 232 22.33 27.27 -14.14
CA GLU A 232 21.33 26.28 -13.76
C GLU A 232 21.91 25.14 -12.90
N ASP A 233 23.16 24.75 -13.20
CA ASP A 233 23.86 23.65 -12.53
C ASP A 233 24.33 24.02 -11.12
N GLU A 234 24.69 25.28 -10.89
CA GLU A 234 25.04 25.76 -9.55
C GLU A 234 23.81 25.83 -8.64
N ALA A 235 22.68 26.30 -9.17
CA ALA A 235 21.42 26.34 -8.44
C ALA A 235 20.95 24.93 -8.02
N GLU A 236 21.12 23.95 -8.90
CA GLU A 236 20.87 22.54 -8.59
C GLU A 236 21.75 22.00 -7.46
N ARG A 237 23.06 22.27 -7.51
CA ARG A 237 24.02 21.81 -6.50
C ARG A 237 23.69 22.41 -5.13
N LYS A 238 23.36 23.70 -5.08
CA LYS A 238 22.94 24.39 -3.85
C LYS A 238 21.69 23.74 -3.21
N VAL A 239 20.67 23.40 -4.01
CA VAL A 239 19.47 22.71 -3.49
C VAL A 239 19.80 21.31 -2.95
N LYS A 240 20.62 20.52 -3.66
CA LYS A 240 21.03 19.18 -3.21
C LYS A 240 21.88 19.24 -1.94
N GLN A 241 22.80 20.20 -1.84
CA GLN A 241 23.62 20.42 -0.64
C GLN A 241 22.76 20.85 0.55
N ALA A 242 21.78 21.75 0.35
CA ALA A 242 20.86 22.17 1.39
C ALA A 242 19.97 21.02 1.90
N GLU A 243 19.48 20.14 1.01
CA GLU A 243 18.75 18.92 1.41
C GLU A 243 19.65 17.92 2.16
N MET A 244 20.89 17.70 1.70
CA MET A 244 21.86 16.86 2.42
C MET A 244 22.20 17.43 3.80
N ALA A 245 22.35 18.75 3.93
CA ALA A 245 22.61 19.41 5.22
C ALA A 245 21.42 19.28 6.18
N ARG A 246 20.19 19.42 5.69
CA ARG A 246 18.96 19.19 6.47
C ARG A 246 18.85 17.76 6.99
N HIS A 247 19.35 16.79 6.23
CA HIS A 247 19.38 15.39 6.65
C HIS A 247 20.56 15.04 7.57
N LYS A 248 21.68 15.78 7.52
CA LYS A 248 22.87 15.54 8.36
C LYS A 248 22.64 15.80 9.86
N GLY A 249 21.65 16.62 10.23
CA GLY A 249 21.30 16.90 11.63
C GLY A 249 20.11 16.10 12.18
N ARG A 250 19.51 15.23 11.36
CA ARG A 250 18.36 14.41 11.75
C ARG A 250 18.83 12.96 11.74
N VAL A 251 18.99 12.37 12.92
CA VAL A 251 19.35 10.94 13.07
C VAL A 251 18.43 10.13 12.15
N PRO A 252 18.99 9.38 11.18
CA PRO A 252 18.18 8.69 10.20
C PRO A 252 17.41 7.56 10.89
N GLU A 253 16.08 7.67 10.97
CA GLU A 253 15.15 6.54 11.24
C GLU A 253 15.28 5.38 10.22
N LYS A 254 16.18 5.49 9.24
CA LYS A 254 16.39 4.51 8.17
C LYS A 254 17.62 3.60 8.36
N LEU A 255 18.06 3.39 9.60
CA LEU A 255 18.93 2.25 9.93
C LEU A 255 18.16 1.00 10.42
N ALA A 256 16.84 1.06 10.62
CA ALA A 256 16.04 -0.12 11.00
C ALA A 256 15.44 -0.92 9.81
N THR A 257 15.68 -0.53 8.55
CA THR A 257 15.06 -1.20 7.38
C THR A 257 16.06 -1.58 6.27
N ALA A 258 17.27 -1.97 6.66
CA ALA A 258 18.31 -2.47 5.76
C ALA A 258 18.48 -4.01 5.82
N THR A 259 17.38 -4.76 5.88
CA THR A 259 17.32 -6.22 5.64
C THR A 259 16.17 -6.58 4.71
N ALA A 260 16.04 -5.89 3.57
CA ALA A 260 15.14 -6.31 2.50
C ALA A 260 15.82 -6.16 1.13
N SER A 261 16.30 -7.29 0.61
CA SER A 261 16.89 -7.44 -0.71
C SER A 261 15.96 -6.97 -1.84
N PRO A 262 16.45 -6.22 -2.84
CA PRO A 262 15.74 -6.02 -4.09
C PRO A 262 16.17 -7.07 -5.13
N ALA A 263 15.33 -8.08 -5.33
CA ALA A 263 15.40 -8.98 -6.49
C ALA A 263 14.76 -8.31 -7.72
N ASN A 264 15.59 -7.80 -8.63
CA ASN A 264 15.50 -7.88 -10.10
C ASN A 264 16.11 -6.66 -10.81
N SER A 265 17.31 -6.81 -11.36
CA SER A 265 17.57 -6.37 -12.74
C SER A 265 18.71 -7.15 -13.40
N LYS A 266 18.33 -7.81 -14.50
CA LYS A 266 19.08 -8.18 -15.71
C LYS A 266 20.63 -8.17 -15.69
N LYS A 267 21.15 -9.38 -15.94
CA LYS A 267 22.05 -9.74 -17.06
C LYS A 267 23.30 -8.85 -17.22
N ARG A 268 24.39 -9.21 -16.55
CA ARG A 268 25.75 -9.00 -17.06
C ARG A 268 26.59 -10.27 -16.93
N LYS A 269 27.48 -10.34 -17.91
CA LYS A 269 28.33 -11.40 -18.41
C LYS A 269 29.35 -11.83 -17.36
N LEU A 270 29.66 -13.13 -17.37
CA LEU A 270 30.69 -13.81 -16.59
C LEU A 270 32.04 -13.07 -16.64
N ALA A 271 32.66 -12.88 -15.48
CA ALA A 271 34.11 -12.85 -15.33
C ALA A 271 34.44 -13.40 -13.94
N ALA A 272 35.32 -14.40 -13.93
CA ALA A 272 35.80 -15.08 -12.74
C ALA A 272 36.63 -14.14 -11.86
N GLY A 273 36.35 -14.13 -10.57
CA GLY A 273 37.15 -13.49 -9.54
C GLY A 273 36.73 -14.08 -8.20
N ALA A 274 37.58 -14.94 -7.64
CA ALA A 274 37.39 -15.50 -6.31
C ALA A 274 37.66 -14.39 -5.28
N ASP A 275 36.60 -13.81 -4.73
CA ASP A 275 36.72 -12.90 -3.59
C ASP A 275 36.94 -13.72 -2.30
N PRO A 276 37.92 -13.33 -1.45
CA PRO A 276 38.16 -14.01 -0.18
C PRO A 276 36.97 -13.78 0.76
N VAL A 277 36.45 -14.87 1.33
CA VAL A 277 35.42 -14.85 2.37
C VAL A 277 35.97 -14.07 3.56
N LEU A 278 35.53 -12.83 3.74
CA LEU A 278 35.82 -12.03 4.93
C LEU A 278 35.12 -12.70 6.12
N GLU A 279 35.91 -13.40 6.94
CA GLU A 279 35.45 -14.02 8.18
C GLU A 279 34.75 -12.98 9.08
N PRO A 280 33.52 -13.25 9.54
CA PRO A 280 32.81 -12.35 10.43
C PRO A 280 33.57 -12.20 11.75
N SER A 281 33.68 -10.96 12.25
CA SER A 281 34.23 -10.64 13.58
C SER A 281 33.72 -11.62 14.66
N MET A 282 34.60 -12.07 15.55
CA MET A 282 34.30 -13.03 16.63
C MET A 282 33.04 -12.67 17.45
N ALA A 283 32.77 -11.37 17.64
CA ALA A 283 31.56 -10.91 18.32
C ALA A 283 30.29 -11.24 17.52
N ARG A 284 30.35 -11.12 16.19
CA ARG A 284 29.25 -11.47 15.29
C ARG A 284 29.07 -12.98 15.20
N GLN A 285 30.15 -13.77 15.26
CA GLN A 285 30.05 -15.23 15.30
C GLN A 285 29.29 -15.71 16.55
N ARG A 286 29.57 -15.13 17.73
CA ARG A 286 28.84 -15.47 18.97
C ARG A 286 27.34 -15.18 18.87
N ILE A 287 26.96 -14.03 18.31
CA ILE A 287 25.53 -13.69 18.09
C ILE A 287 24.86 -14.70 17.15
N LEU A 288 25.52 -15.04 16.04
CA LEU A 288 25.00 -16.02 15.09
C LEU A 288 24.89 -17.43 15.70
N GLU A 289 25.81 -17.81 16.59
CA GLU A 289 25.77 -19.07 17.32
C GLU A 289 24.63 -19.10 18.34
N GLU A 290 24.40 -18.01 19.08
CA GLU A 290 23.26 -17.90 20.00
C GLU A 290 21.91 -18.00 19.26
N GLU A 291 21.78 -17.30 18.13
CA GLU A 291 20.61 -17.39 17.27
C GLU A 291 20.40 -18.81 16.73
N ARG A 292 21.49 -19.47 16.30
CA ARG A 292 21.46 -20.86 15.85
C ARG A 292 21.00 -21.80 16.96
N GLN A 293 21.51 -21.63 18.19
CA GLN A 293 21.09 -22.44 19.33
C GLN A 293 19.62 -22.21 19.69
N LYS A 294 19.14 -20.96 19.66
CA LYS A 294 17.72 -20.63 19.88
C LYS A 294 16.83 -21.31 18.82
N ALA A 295 17.22 -21.25 17.54
CA ALA A 295 16.49 -21.90 16.45
C ALA A 295 16.44 -23.44 16.61
N ILE A 296 17.56 -24.06 16.99
CA ILE A 296 17.63 -25.51 17.25
C ILE A 296 16.70 -25.90 18.41
N LYS A 297 16.70 -25.13 19.51
CA LYS A 297 15.81 -25.37 20.66
C LYS A 297 14.33 -25.26 20.27
N ALA A 298 13.95 -24.21 19.54
CA ALA A 298 12.59 -24.04 19.04
C ALA A 298 12.16 -25.20 18.13
N TYR A 299 13.05 -25.66 17.25
CA TYR A 299 12.77 -26.79 16.36
C TYR A 299 12.55 -28.10 17.13
N ARG A 300 13.35 -28.36 18.19
CA ARG A 300 13.18 -29.54 19.05
C ARG A 300 11.82 -29.53 19.75
N GLN A 301 11.41 -28.39 20.32
CA GLN A 301 10.10 -28.25 20.97
C GLN A 301 8.94 -28.47 19.98
N ILE A 302 9.04 -27.93 18.76
CA ILE A 302 8.02 -28.16 17.73
C ILE A 302 7.94 -29.64 17.36
N LYS A 303 9.09 -30.33 17.27
CA LYS A 303 9.15 -31.75 16.94
C LYS A 303 8.55 -32.60 18.07
N GLU A 304 8.86 -32.32 19.33
CA GLU A 304 8.28 -32.99 20.49
C GLU A 304 6.76 -32.82 20.55
N LYS A 305 6.26 -31.60 20.34
CA LYS A 305 4.81 -31.33 20.26
C LYS A 305 4.13 -32.14 19.15
N LYS A 306 4.76 -32.25 17.97
CA LYS A 306 4.23 -33.07 16.88
C LYS A 306 4.19 -34.56 17.22
N ILE A 307 5.20 -35.05 17.94
CA ILE A 307 5.23 -36.45 18.40
C ILE A 307 4.09 -36.68 19.39
N GLN A 308 3.94 -35.84 20.42
CA GLN A 308 2.85 -35.92 21.40
C GLN A 308 1.46 -35.80 20.75
N GLU A 309 1.30 -34.92 19.76
CA GLU A 309 0.05 -34.80 19.00
C GLU A 309 -0.24 -36.09 18.20
N SER A 310 0.79 -36.72 17.61
CA SER A 310 0.63 -37.97 16.89
C SER A 310 0.31 -39.15 17.82
N GLU A 311 0.91 -39.19 19.01
CA GLU A 311 0.66 -40.20 20.04
C GLU A 311 -0.75 -40.08 20.61
N SER A 312 -1.19 -38.86 20.96
CA SER A 312 -2.56 -38.63 21.43
C SER A 312 -3.62 -38.96 20.37
N LYS A 313 -3.33 -38.74 19.08
CA LYS A 313 -4.20 -39.18 17.97
C LYS A 313 -4.25 -40.70 17.83
N ARG A 314 -3.12 -41.41 18.04
CA ARG A 314 -3.07 -42.88 18.05
C ARG A 314 -3.85 -43.45 19.24
N ALA A 315 -3.66 -42.90 20.43
CA ALA A 315 -4.35 -43.32 21.65
C ALA A 315 -5.87 -43.11 21.58
N LYS A 316 -6.35 -42.06 20.90
CA LYS A 316 -7.79 -41.85 20.65
C LYS A 316 -8.41 -42.78 19.61
N LYS A 317 -7.57 -43.42 18.78
CA LYS A 317 -8.02 -44.31 17.70
C LYS A 317 -8.04 -45.78 18.13
N ALA A 318 -7.22 -46.14 19.11
CA ALA A 318 -7.27 -47.43 19.81
C ALA A 318 -8.44 -47.44 20.80
#